data_AF-A0A9D5MFN9-F1
#
_entry.id   AF-A0A9D5MFN9-F1
#
_cell.length_a   1.000
_cell.length_b   1.000
_cell.length_c   1.000
_cell.angle_alpha   90.00
_cell.angle_beta   90.00
_cell.angle_gamma   90.00
#
_symmetry.space_group_name_H-M   'P 1'
#
loop_
_entity.id
_entity.type
_entity.pdbx_description
1 polymer ?
#
loop_
_entity_poly.entity_id
_entity_poly.type
_entity_poly.pdbx_seq_one_letter_code
_entity_poly.pdbx_strand_id
1 'polypeptide(L)'
;MTDKEGCSMKRLLLLVLAMMLCAAAACAEQGAADISFDGEDYSVVFLEKELIDEKAAVTVGGLGNAFYMKDGQLACVAWLSADFDGETIEAESVYVNADASHTFCFDRDELPQAVWLIPWEDPSAEVLLWRMEEELPAEAPEEAAPEADEEDDTLEQVFDALGNGVYRFTYTALQNTPPVALNSKGEIVRSVQQTLIDFGQDIQATGTADAATMNALNAVQSGFGLKVTPQLDAKGYAELMPMLLMLKDEQAADALFEDELGDEYLYRKACVFYMKGYYGRAKEAFRYSGYGDWEARVALCAQSWPKTGELYRNDAVSGSATELHVKFNSYDNKAIFIKIYTTDGTLARTMFIGGTGEAVTRLPAGTYVIKDGTGEHWYGEEDSFGEDGYYEIMTFSGGAQSVQLKSGYVSTITVNVQEHDPNTDSVGSAWESWAGF
;
A
#
# COMPACT_ATOMS: atom_id res chain seq x y z
N MET A 1 -45.15 -23.32 31.30
CA MET A 1 -44.32 -22.11 31.38
C MET A 1 -42.90 -22.55 31.71
N THR A 2 -42.24 -23.35 30.86
CA THR A 2 -41.50 -23.02 29.62
C THR A 2 -40.45 -21.93 29.82
N ASP A 3 -39.21 -22.42 30.01
CA ASP A 3 -37.94 -21.99 29.43
C ASP A 3 -37.60 -20.50 29.35
N LYS A 4 -36.46 -20.14 29.98
CA LYS A 4 -35.35 -19.41 29.32
C LYS A 4 -34.17 -19.22 30.30
N GLU A 5 -33.34 -20.25 30.44
CA GLU A 5 -31.95 -20.11 30.87
C GLU A 5 -31.07 -20.86 29.86
N GLY A 6 -30.45 -20.11 28.94
CA GLY A 6 -29.70 -20.72 27.85
C GLY A 6 -29.29 -19.73 26.77
N CYS A 7 -28.69 -18.59 27.13
CA CYS A 7 -28.15 -17.66 26.13
C CYS A 7 -27.01 -16.76 26.66
N SER A 8 -26.06 -17.30 27.44
CA SER A 8 -24.91 -16.49 27.88
C SER A 8 -23.54 -17.15 27.67
N MET A 9 -23.48 -18.43 27.29
CA MET A 9 -22.19 -19.16 27.22
C MET A 9 -21.66 -19.32 25.78
N LYS A 10 -22.53 -19.28 24.77
CA LYS A 10 -22.13 -19.36 23.34
C LYS A 10 -21.54 -18.04 22.79
N ARG A 11 -21.82 -16.89 23.41
CA ARG A 11 -21.22 -15.60 23.02
C ARG A 11 -19.86 -15.35 23.68
N LEU A 12 -19.61 -15.95 24.85
CA LEU A 12 -18.30 -15.90 25.50
C LEU A 12 -17.30 -16.85 24.83
N LEU A 13 -17.76 -18.02 24.36
CA LEU A 13 -16.91 -18.98 23.64
C LEU A 13 -16.55 -18.52 22.21
N LEU A 14 -17.42 -17.74 21.54
CA LEU A 14 -17.12 -17.20 20.20
C LEU A 14 -16.19 -15.98 20.23
N LEU A 15 -16.11 -15.24 21.35
CA LEU A 15 -15.20 -14.11 21.50
C LEU A 15 -13.78 -14.54 21.91
N VAL A 16 -13.64 -15.70 22.57
CA VAL A 16 -12.33 -16.31 22.86
C VAL A 16 -11.78 -17.06 21.64
N LEU A 17 -12.64 -17.61 20.77
CA LEU A 17 -12.20 -18.25 19.51
C LEU A 17 -11.86 -17.23 18.40
N ALA A 18 -12.46 -16.04 18.42
CA ALA A 18 -12.14 -14.95 17.47
C ALA A 18 -10.90 -14.14 17.85
N MET A 19 -10.39 -14.28 19.09
CA MET A 19 -9.08 -13.74 19.50
C MET A 19 -7.91 -14.71 19.30
N MET A 20 -8.17 -15.96 18.88
CA MET A 20 -7.13 -16.96 18.56
C MET A 20 -6.84 -17.11 17.06
N LEU A 21 -7.50 -16.33 16.19
CA LEU A 21 -7.30 -16.39 14.73
C LEU A 21 -6.69 -15.11 14.14
N CYS A 22 -6.16 -14.23 15.00
CA CYS A 22 -5.37 -13.06 14.61
C CYS A 22 -4.12 -12.94 15.50
N ALA A 23 -3.17 -13.84 15.31
CA ALA A 23 -1.77 -13.75 15.73
C ALA A 23 -1.01 -14.63 14.72
N ALA A 24 0.08 -14.24 14.07
CA ALA A 24 1.10 -13.27 14.42
C ALA A 24 1.60 -12.51 13.19
N ALA A 25 1.44 -11.18 13.21
CA ALA A 25 2.56 -10.32 12.88
C ALA A 25 2.88 -9.65 14.21
N ALA A 26 3.57 -10.39 15.08
CA ALA A 26 4.08 -9.83 16.31
C ALA A 26 5.06 -8.73 15.92
N CYS A 27 4.95 -7.56 16.54
CA CYS A 27 6.06 -6.62 16.60
C CYS A 27 7.22 -7.39 17.24
N ALA A 28 8.15 -7.90 16.43
CA ALA A 28 9.44 -8.38 16.93
C ALA A 28 10.10 -7.17 17.61
N GLU A 29 10.23 -7.21 18.94
CA GLU A 29 11.29 -6.43 19.57
C GLU A 29 12.58 -6.86 18.88
N GLN A 30 13.31 -5.91 18.29
CA GLN A 30 14.51 -6.19 17.52
C GLN A 30 15.44 -7.09 18.35
N GLY A 31 15.66 -8.31 17.86
CA GLY A 31 16.36 -9.35 18.62
C GLY A 31 15.51 -10.49 19.18
N ALA A 32 14.21 -10.60 18.90
CA ALA A 32 13.42 -11.80 19.26
C ALA A 32 12.36 -12.16 18.20
N ALA A 33 12.15 -13.46 17.97
CA ALA A 33 11.16 -14.01 17.05
C ALA A 33 10.54 -15.31 17.59
N ASP A 34 9.23 -15.48 17.42
CA ASP A 34 8.53 -16.72 17.77
C ASP A 34 8.32 -17.58 16.53
N ILE A 35 8.63 -18.88 16.61
CA ILE A 35 8.38 -19.89 15.56
C ILE A 35 7.63 -21.09 16.14
N SER A 36 6.85 -21.79 15.32
CA SER A 36 6.18 -23.03 15.70
C SER A 36 6.74 -24.20 14.89
N PHE A 37 7.01 -25.33 15.55
CA PHE A 37 7.48 -26.57 14.92
C PHE A 37 6.84 -27.78 15.61
N ASP A 38 6.21 -28.67 14.85
CA ASP A 38 5.51 -29.87 15.37
C ASP A 38 4.53 -29.58 16.53
N GLY A 39 3.89 -28.40 16.49
CA GLY A 39 2.94 -27.96 17.52
C GLY A 39 3.55 -27.44 18.82
N GLU A 40 4.87 -27.29 18.88
CA GLU A 40 5.57 -26.56 19.95
C GLU A 40 6.00 -25.17 19.47
N ASP A 41 5.89 -24.17 20.34
CA ASP A 41 6.30 -22.79 20.08
C ASP A 41 7.67 -22.51 20.71
N TYR A 42 8.56 -21.88 19.94
CA TYR A 42 9.91 -21.51 20.33
C TYR A 42 10.06 -20.00 20.24
N SER A 43 10.53 -19.38 21.31
CA SER A 43 10.85 -17.94 21.33
C SER A 43 12.36 -17.76 21.19
N VAL A 44 12.81 -17.48 19.98
CA VAL A 44 14.22 -17.36 19.61
C VAL A 44 14.68 -15.93 19.84
N VAL A 45 15.81 -15.76 20.51
CA VAL A 45 16.35 -14.45 20.88
C VAL A 45 17.77 -14.33 20.31
N PHE A 46 18.04 -13.25 19.57
CA PHE A 46 19.38 -12.87 19.19
C PHE A 46 20.20 -12.50 20.43
N LEU A 47 21.35 -13.14 20.62
CA LEU A 47 22.20 -12.86 21.78
C LEU A 47 23.41 -12.00 21.38
N GLU A 48 24.17 -12.46 20.40
CA GLU A 48 25.40 -11.79 19.97
C GLU A 48 25.84 -12.22 18.57
N LYS A 49 26.77 -11.44 18.01
CA LYS A 49 27.53 -11.78 16.81
C LYS A 49 29.00 -11.45 17.01
N GLU A 50 29.89 -12.31 16.53
CA GLU A 50 31.33 -12.12 16.62
C GLU A 50 32.07 -12.82 15.47
N LEU A 51 33.38 -12.60 15.35
CA LEU A 51 34.25 -13.35 14.46
C LEU A 51 35.00 -14.42 15.27
N ILE A 52 34.76 -15.69 14.98
CA ILE A 52 35.45 -16.84 15.58
C ILE A 52 36.34 -17.46 14.51
N ASP A 53 37.66 -17.50 14.73
CA ASP A 53 38.63 -18.02 13.75
C ASP A 53 38.45 -17.44 12.33
N GLU A 54 38.29 -16.11 12.25
CA GLU A 54 38.06 -15.37 10.99
C GLU A 54 36.74 -15.73 10.28
N LYS A 55 35.78 -16.36 10.98
CA LYS A 55 34.44 -16.64 10.48
C LYS A 55 33.36 -15.94 11.30
N ALA A 56 32.35 -15.39 10.63
CA ALA A 56 31.20 -14.79 11.26
C ALA A 56 30.40 -15.85 12.02
N ALA A 57 30.09 -15.55 13.27
CA ALA A 57 29.31 -16.38 14.16
C ALA A 57 28.16 -15.58 14.74
N VAL A 58 26.96 -16.17 14.77
CA VAL A 58 25.77 -15.58 15.38
C VAL A 58 25.24 -16.55 16.44
N THR A 59 25.12 -16.06 17.66
CA THR A 59 24.61 -16.85 18.79
C THR A 59 23.16 -16.46 19.09
N VAL A 60 22.28 -17.46 19.17
CA VAL A 60 20.87 -17.29 19.51
C VAL A 60 20.48 -18.14 20.71
N GLY A 61 19.56 -17.64 21.51
CA GLY A 61 18.91 -18.34 22.61
C GLY A 61 17.52 -18.82 22.22
N GLY A 62 16.92 -19.67 23.06
CA GLY A 62 15.50 -20.03 22.94
C GLY A 62 15.19 -21.22 22.02
N LEU A 63 16.18 -21.74 21.29
CA LEU A 63 16.05 -22.97 20.51
C LEU A 63 16.04 -24.24 21.40
N GLY A 64 16.59 -24.21 22.62
CA GLY A 64 16.43 -25.30 23.59
C GLY A 64 16.88 -26.67 23.07
N ASN A 65 16.00 -27.68 23.12
CA ASN A 65 16.23 -29.02 22.54
C ASN A 65 15.82 -29.08 21.05
N ALA A 66 16.03 -28.00 20.30
CA ALA A 66 15.67 -27.84 18.89
C ALA A 66 16.25 -28.88 17.93
N PHE A 67 17.14 -29.75 18.40
CA PHE A 67 17.66 -30.83 17.58
C PHE A 67 16.83 -32.09 17.69
N TYR A 68 16.40 -32.59 16.55
CA TYR A 68 15.68 -33.83 16.42
C TYR A 68 16.30 -34.70 15.33
N MET A 69 15.98 -35.98 15.34
CA MET A 69 16.45 -36.91 14.30
C MET A 69 15.41 -36.95 13.17
N LYS A 70 15.80 -36.53 11.96
CA LYS A 70 15.00 -36.66 10.73
C LYS A 70 15.80 -37.48 9.73
N ASP A 71 15.22 -38.58 9.25
CA ASP A 71 15.85 -39.47 8.25
C ASP A 71 17.26 -39.96 8.63
N GLY A 72 17.54 -40.10 9.93
CA GLY A 72 18.84 -40.52 10.46
C GLY A 72 19.90 -39.42 10.51
N GLN A 73 19.54 -38.18 10.22
CA GLN A 73 20.37 -36.99 10.39
C GLN A 73 19.85 -36.14 11.56
N LEU A 74 20.76 -35.46 12.24
CA LEU A 74 20.42 -34.45 13.24
C LEU A 74 19.95 -33.20 12.49
N ALA A 75 18.72 -32.76 12.73
CA ALA A 75 18.12 -31.57 12.14
C ALA A 75 17.78 -30.56 13.24
N CYS A 76 17.82 -29.28 12.92
CA CYS A 76 17.39 -28.18 13.81
C CYS A 76 15.97 -27.74 13.42
N VAL A 77 15.14 -27.29 14.38
CA VAL A 77 13.79 -26.75 14.08
C VAL A 77 13.82 -25.51 13.18
N ALA A 78 14.93 -24.78 13.19
CA ALA A 78 15.19 -23.65 12.30
C ALA A 78 16.68 -23.50 11.99
N TRP A 79 16.97 -22.84 10.87
CA TRP A 79 18.31 -22.45 10.44
C TRP A 79 18.47 -20.94 10.43
N LEU A 80 19.69 -20.42 10.24
CA LEU A 80 19.93 -18.99 10.06
C LEU A 80 20.43 -18.68 8.65
N SER A 81 19.91 -17.60 8.09
CA SER A 81 20.48 -16.84 6.98
C SER A 81 20.93 -15.48 7.49
N ALA A 82 21.94 -14.90 6.85
CA ALA A 82 22.42 -13.58 7.19
C ALA A 82 22.87 -12.82 5.95
N ASP A 83 22.74 -11.49 6.00
CA ASP A 83 23.07 -10.58 4.92
C ASP A 83 24.44 -9.96 5.18
N PHE A 84 25.28 -10.04 4.16
CA PHE A 84 26.64 -9.51 4.13
C PHE A 84 26.74 -8.59 2.91
N ASP A 85 26.51 -7.29 3.12
CA ASP A 85 26.60 -6.27 2.07
C ASP A 85 25.66 -6.55 0.88
N GLY A 86 24.41 -6.93 1.17
CA GLY A 86 23.39 -7.25 0.17
C GLY A 86 23.46 -8.69 -0.37
N GLU A 87 24.41 -9.52 0.08
CA GLU A 87 24.45 -10.95 -0.21
C GLU A 87 23.89 -11.77 0.96
N THR A 88 22.81 -12.51 0.73
CA THR A 88 22.21 -13.40 1.74
C THR A 88 22.83 -14.80 1.71
N ILE A 89 23.30 -15.28 2.86
CA ILE A 89 24.06 -16.52 3.01
C ILE A 89 23.52 -17.33 4.19
N GLU A 90 23.30 -18.62 3.97
CA GLU A 90 22.93 -19.56 5.04
C GLU A 90 24.13 -19.99 5.87
N ALA A 91 23.93 -20.26 7.17
CA ALA A 91 24.99 -20.76 8.02
C ALA A 91 25.53 -22.12 7.52
N GLU A 92 26.84 -22.31 7.59
CA GLU A 92 27.52 -23.56 7.19
C GLU A 92 27.38 -24.63 8.29
N SER A 93 27.37 -24.21 9.55
CA SER A 93 27.34 -25.10 10.70
C SER A 93 26.69 -24.45 11.92
N VAL A 94 26.24 -25.28 12.86
CA VAL A 94 25.72 -24.85 14.16
C VAL A 94 26.39 -25.63 15.29
N TYR A 95 26.75 -24.94 16.36
CA TYR A 95 27.28 -25.48 17.60
C TYR A 95 26.28 -25.29 18.73
N VAL A 96 26.15 -26.30 19.60
CA VAL A 96 25.32 -26.23 20.80
C VAL A 96 26.19 -25.90 22.00
N ASN A 97 25.95 -24.77 22.62
CA ASN A 97 26.71 -24.30 23.77
C ASN A 97 26.22 -24.95 25.07
N ALA A 98 27.05 -24.88 26.11
CA ALA A 98 26.75 -25.51 27.41
C ALA A 98 25.53 -24.88 28.12
N ASP A 99 25.16 -23.66 27.75
CA ASP A 99 24.00 -22.91 28.26
C ASP A 99 22.74 -23.08 27.40
N ALA A 100 22.76 -24.02 26.44
CA ALA A 100 21.72 -24.27 25.46
C ALA A 100 21.48 -23.15 24.44
N SER A 101 22.37 -22.15 24.35
CA SER A 101 22.44 -21.28 23.19
C SER A 101 23.03 -22.02 21.98
N HIS A 102 22.76 -21.51 20.78
CA HIS A 102 23.18 -22.10 19.52
C HIS A 102 23.99 -21.07 18.74
N THR A 103 25.21 -21.43 18.34
CA THR A 103 26.09 -20.55 17.55
C THR A 103 26.15 -21.06 16.13
N PHE A 104 25.65 -20.27 15.19
CA PHE A 104 25.65 -20.52 13.76
C PHE A 104 26.85 -19.82 13.13
N CYS A 105 27.64 -20.54 12.33
CA CYS A 105 28.83 -20.01 11.68
C CYS A 105 28.63 -19.89 10.18
N PHE A 106 29.09 -18.78 9.61
CA PHE A 106 29.01 -18.44 8.19
C PHE A 106 30.42 -18.38 7.59
N ASP A 107 30.57 -18.71 6.31
CA ASP A 107 31.85 -18.64 5.60
C ASP A 107 32.14 -17.20 5.13
N ARG A 108 32.25 -16.28 6.09
CA ARG A 108 32.51 -14.85 5.90
C ARG A 108 33.43 -14.32 6.99
N ASP A 109 34.36 -13.43 6.64
CA ASP A 109 35.31 -12.79 7.54
C ASP A 109 34.85 -11.42 8.04
N GLU A 110 33.58 -11.08 7.81
CA GLU A 110 32.91 -9.85 8.24
C GLU A 110 31.60 -10.16 8.98
N LEU A 111 31.09 -9.24 9.80
CA LEU A 111 29.85 -9.44 10.56
C LEU A 111 28.61 -9.14 9.70
N PRO A 112 27.49 -9.86 9.91
CA PRO A 112 26.29 -9.62 9.12
C PRO A 112 25.61 -8.28 9.44
N GLN A 113 24.95 -7.71 8.44
CA GLN A 113 24.10 -6.51 8.52
C GLN A 113 22.67 -6.87 8.95
N ALA A 114 22.20 -8.08 8.65
CA ALA A 114 20.93 -8.60 9.14
C ALA A 114 20.98 -10.12 9.28
N VAL A 115 20.13 -10.67 10.15
CA VAL A 115 20.02 -12.10 10.44
C VAL A 115 18.55 -12.48 10.43
N TRP A 116 18.24 -13.55 9.72
CA TRP A 116 16.91 -14.13 9.65
C TRP A 116 16.94 -15.59 10.13
N LEU A 117 15.80 -16.00 10.63
CA LEU A 117 15.50 -17.34 11.09
C LEU A 117 14.65 -18.02 10.03
N ILE A 118 15.10 -19.17 9.52
CA ILE A 118 14.42 -19.97 8.49
C ILE A 118 13.80 -21.21 9.17
N PRO A 119 12.47 -21.27 9.37
CA PRO A 119 11.82 -22.44 9.94
C PRO A 119 11.97 -23.65 9.02
N TRP A 120 12.24 -24.83 9.59
CA TRP A 120 12.46 -26.03 8.77
C TRP A 120 11.19 -26.55 8.08
N GLU A 121 10.02 -26.42 8.70
CA GLU A 121 8.75 -26.88 8.11
C GLU A 121 8.28 -25.99 6.96
N ASP A 122 8.63 -24.71 7.01
CA ASP A 122 8.26 -23.72 6.00
C ASP A 122 9.42 -22.75 5.77
N PRO A 123 10.35 -23.08 4.86
CA PRO A 123 11.45 -22.19 4.50
C PRO A 123 10.99 -20.86 3.90
N SER A 124 9.74 -20.75 3.45
CA SER A 124 9.19 -19.50 2.95
C SER A 124 8.70 -18.56 4.05
N ALA A 125 8.57 -19.06 5.29
CA ALA A 125 8.22 -18.30 6.47
C ALA A 125 9.46 -17.75 7.20
N GLU A 126 10.43 -17.21 6.45
CA GLU A 126 11.62 -16.57 6.99
C GLU A 126 11.25 -15.37 7.89
N VAL A 127 11.86 -15.28 9.08
CA VAL A 127 11.55 -14.24 10.08
C VAL A 127 12.80 -13.43 10.39
N LEU A 128 12.73 -12.10 10.26
CA LEU A 128 13.83 -11.21 10.65
C LEU A 128 14.07 -11.29 12.15
N LEU A 129 15.25 -11.76 12.56
CA LEU A 129 15.62 -11.91 13.96
C LEU A 129 16.39 -10.68 14.47
N TRP A 130 17.30 -10.14 13.66
CA TRP A 130 18.13 -9.00 14.02
C TRP A 130 18.56 -8.22 12.78
N ARG A 131 18.72 -6.89 12.91
CA ARG A 131 19.28 -6.02 11.87
C ARG A 131 20.17 -4.98 12.54
N MET A 132 21.29 -4.67 11.88
CA MET A 132 22.18 -3.58 12.26
C MET A 132 21.38 -2.29 12.19
N GLU A 133 21.25 -1.60 13.32
CA GLU A 133 20.85 -0.19 13.28
C GLU A 133 21.92 0.52 12.47
N GLU A 134 21.52 1.08 11.33
CA GLU A 134 22.39 1.95 10.55
C GLU A 134 22.91 3.01 11.51
N GLU A 135 24.23 3.01 11.77
CA GLU A 135 24.85 4.06 12.55
C GLU A 135 24.58 5.35 11.79
N LEU A 136 23.53 6.06 12.20
CA LEU A 136 23.30 7.43 11.78
C LEU A 136 24.64 8.15 11.96
N PRO A 137 25.14 8.83 10.91
CA PRO A 137 26.50 9.34 10.87
C PRO A 137 26.81 10.05 12.18
N ALA A 138 27.86 9.57 12.86
CA ALA A 138 28.29 10.05 14.16
C ALA A 138 28.13 11.58 14.22
N GLU A 139 27.37 12.05 15.21
CA GLU A 139 27.02 13.46 15.40
C GLU A 139 28.18 14.35 14.97
N ALA A 140 27.89 15.22 14.00
CA ALA A 140 28.78 16.28 13.57
C ALA A 140 29.38 16.99 14.80
N PRO A 141 30.65 17.41 14.73
CA PRO A 141 31.40 17.86 15.90
C PRO A 141 30.69 19.01 16.59
N GLU A 142 30.17 18.76 17.81
CA GLU A 142 29.59 19.70 18.78
C GLU A 142 29.34 21.09 18.17
N GLU A 143 28.39 21.11 17.23
CA GLU A 143 28.02 22.30 16.51
C GLU A 143 27.29 23.21 17.50
N ALA A 144 27.61 24.50 17.41
CA ALA A 144 27.14 25.52 18.32
C ALA A 144 25.63 25.39 18.58
N ALA A 145 25.23 25.73 19.81
CA ALA A 145 23.84 25.75 20.28
C ALA A 145 22.82 25.96 19.15
N PRO A 146 21.81 25.08 19.02
CA PRO A 146 20.90 25.09 17.88
C PRO A 146 20.33 26.49 17.72
N GLU A 147 20.52 27.06 16.54
CA GLU A 147 19.73 28.22 16.10
C GLU A 147 18.28 27.74 16.03
N ALA A 148 17.58 27.89 17.16
CA ALA A 148 16.13 27.86 17.19
C ALA A 148 15.68 29.01 16.30
N ASP A 149 15.17 28.72 15.10
CA ASP A 149 14.19 29.54 14.35
C ASP A 149 13.81 28.96 12.95
N GLU A 150 14.48 27.94 12.40
CA GLU A 150 14.15 27.48 11.02
C GLU A 150 12.88 26.60 10.90
N GLU A 151 12.55 25.77 11.90
CA GLU A 151 11.35 24.90 11.85
C GLU A 151 10.02 25.69 11.83
N ASP A 152 10.00 26.92 12.37
CA ASP A 152 8.76 27.72 12.47
C ASP A 152 8.39 28.34 11.10
N ASP A 153 9.39 28.67 10.27
CA ASP A 153 9.18 29.31 8.98
C ASP A 153 8.51 28.39 7.95
N THR A 154 8.92 27.11 7.88
CA THR A 154 8.31 26.14 6.95
C THR A 154 6.84 25.87 7.30
N LEU A 155 6.52 25.71 8.59
CA LEU A 155 5.14 25.48 9.02
C LEU A 155 4.23 26.69 8.77
N GLU A 156 4.74 27.91 8.96
CA GLU A 156 3.99 29.13 8.62
C GLU A 156 3.72 29.24 7.11
N GLN A 157 4.69 28.88 6.26
CA GLN A 157 4.50 28.79 4.80
C GLN A 157 3.42 27.77 4.41
N VAL A 158 3.36 26.63 5.10
CA VAL A 158 2.29 25.63 4.91
C VAL A 158 0.92 26.22 5.26
N PHE A 159 0.82 26.93 6.39
CA PHE A 159 -0.45 27.57 6.76
C PHE A 159 -0.86 28.66 5.76
N ASP A 160 0.09 29.44 5.25
CA ASP A 160 -0.17 30.45 4.22
C ASP A 160 -0.65 29.79 2.91
N ALA A 161 0.00 28.71 2.48
CA ALA A 161 -0.38 27.96 1.29
C ALA A 161 -1.77 27.31 1.41
N LEU A 162 -2.10 26.77 2.58
CA LEU A 162 -3.44 26.24 2.86
C LEU A 162 -4.54 27.32 2.89
N GLY A 163 -4.18 28.60 3.00
CA GLY A 163 -5.07 29.75 2.85
C GLY A 163 -6.21 29.86 3.88
N ASN A 164 -6.25 28.96 4.87
CA ASN A 164 -7.34 28.86 5.83
C ASN A 164 -6.80 29.11 7.24
N GLY A 165 -7.16 30.27 7.80
CA GLY A 165 -6.77 30.67 9.15
C GLY A 165 -7.22 29.70 10.25
N VAL A 166 -8.14 28.77 9.97
CA VAL A 166 -8.54 27.72 10.92
C VAL A 166 -7.37 26.80 11.27
N TYR A 167 -6.49 26.44 10.32
CA TYR A 167 -5.38 25.54 10.60
C TYR A 167 -4.35 26.17 11.54
N ARG A 168 -3.91 27.41 11.22
CA ARG A 168 -3.02 28.18 12.09
C ARG A 168 -3.64 28.42 13.47
N PHE A 169 -4.91 28.83 13.52
CA PHE A 169 -5.63 29.02 14.78
C PHE A 169 -5.66 27.74 15.62
N THR A 170 -5.93 26.59 14.98
CA THR A 170 -6.00 25.29 15.67
C THR A 170 -4.65 24.90 16.24
N TYR A 171 -3.57 25.06 15.46
CA TYR A 171 -2.21 24.80 15.90
C TYR A 171 -1.83 25.68 17.11
N THR A 172 -1.98 27.01 17.00
CA THR A 172 -1.70 27.93 18.11
C THR A 172 -2.55 27.64 19.35
N ALA A 173 -3.80 27.23 19.18
CA ALA A 173 -4.68 26.86 20.28
C ALA A 173 -4.21 25.56 20.96
N LEU A 174 -3.77 24.55 20.20
CA LEU A 174 -3.23 23.29 20.72
C LEU A 174 -1.91 23.50 21.48
N GLN A 175 -1.09 24.50 21.13
CA GLN A 175 0.12 24.83 21.90
C GLN A 175 -0.21 25.29 23.33
N ASN A 176 -1.40 25.84 23.55
CA ASN A 176 -1.80 26.47 24.80
C ASN A 176 -2.89 25.67 25.56
N THR A 177 -3.28 24.50 25.08
CA THR A 177 -4.37 23.71 25.65
C THR A 177 -4.00 22.22 25.75
N PRO A 178 -4.72 21.43 26.58
CA PRO A 178 -4.53 19.99 26.61
C PRO A 178 -4.79 19.36 25.23
N PRO A 179 -4.09 18.26 24.89
CA PRO A 179 -4.31 17.53 23.65
C PRO A 179 -5.78 17.14 23.46
N VAL A 180 -6.23 17.12 22.20
CA VAL A 180 -7.56 16.61 21.85
C VAL A 180 -7.55 15.09 21.96
N ALA A 181 -8.32 14.55 22.90
CA ALA A 181 -8.46 13.12 23.15
C ALA A 181 -9.95 12.75 23.24
N LEU A 182 -10.24 11.46 23.39
CA LEU A 182 -11.62 10.97 23.55
C LEU A 182 -12.35 11.72 24.69
N ASN A 183 -13.54 12.22 24.38
CA ASN A 183 -14.39 13.08 25.21
C ASN A 183 -13.95 14.53 25.39
N SER A 184 -12.86 15.00 24.76
CA SER A 184 -12.55 16.43 24.68
C SER A 184 -13.71 17.20 24.04
N LYS A 185 -13.91 18.45 24.45
CA LYS A 185 -15.00 19.31 23.95
C LYS A 185 -14.52 20.73 23.69
N GLY A 186 -15.18 21.42 22.77
CA GLY A 186 -15.01 22.84 22.52
C GLY A 186 -14.67 23.18 21.07
N GLU A 187 -14.31 24.43 20.83
CA GLU A 187 -14.01 24.96 19.49
C GLU A 187 -12.78 24.31 18.85
N ILE A 188 -11.75 24.03 19.66
CA ILE A 188 -10.52 23.39 19.20
C ILE A 188 -10.84 22.00 18.63
N VAL A 189 -11.68 21.24 19.34
CA VAL A 189 -12.14 19.92 18.86
C VAL A 189 -12.90 20.04 17.54
N ARG A 190 -13.77 21.04 17.41
CA ARG A 190 -14.50 21.28 16.15
C ARG A 190 -13.55 21.58 15.00
N SER A 191 -12.49 22.34 15.27
CA SER A 191 -11.50 22.72 14.27
C SER A 191 -10.60 21.54 13.86
N VAL A 192 -10.23 20.68 14.82
CA VAL A 192 -9.58 19.39 14.52
C VAL A 192 -10.50 18.49 13.70
N GLN A 193 -11.77 18.36 14.05
CA GLN A 193 -12.74 17.60 13.24
C GLN A 193 -12.87 18.15 11.82
N GLN A 194 -12.87 19.47 11.66
CA GLN A 194 -12.87 20.10 10.33
C GLN A 194 -11.61 19.74 9.54
N THR A 195 -10.45 19.69 10.19
CA THR A 195 -9.19 19.25 9.58
C THR A 195 -9.28 17.79 9.11
N LEU A 196 -9.84 16.90 9.92
CA LEU A 196 -10.03 15.49 9.53
C LEU A 196 -11.04 15.36 8.37
N ILE A 197 -12.11 16.16 8.36
CA ILE A 197 -13.04 16.25 7.22
C ILE A 197 -12.32 16.73 5.97
N ASP A 198 -11.39 17.67 6.11
CA ASP A 198 -10.55 18.16 5.01
C ASP A 198 -9.58 17.10 4.47
N PHE A 199 -9.22 16.10 5.29
CA PHE A 199 -8.56 14.85 4.86
C PHE A 199 -9.52 13.83 4.21
N GLY A 200 -10.80 14.18 4.03
CA GLY A 200 -11.81 13.32 3.43
C GLY A 200 -12.51 12.37 4.40
N GLN A 201 -12.33 12.53 5.71
CA GLN A 201 -12.98 11.67 6.70
C GLN A 201 -14.48 11.98 6.82
N ASP A 202 -15.32 10.93 6.82
CA ASP A 202 -16.77 11.04 6.95
C ASP A 202 -17.20 11.15 8.43
N ILE A 203 -16.97 12.33 9.01
CA ILE A 203 -17.39 12.68 10.37
C ILE A 203 -18.08 14.04 10.42
N GLN A 204 -18.70 14.37 11.56
CA GLN A 204 -19.32 15.68 11.79
C GLN A 204 -18.48 16.52 12.75
N ALA A 205 -18.36 17.82 12.46
CA ALA A 205 -17.69 18.79 13.32
C ALA A 205 -18.58 19.25 14.49
N THR A 206 -18.86 18.34 15.43
CA THR A 206 -19.76 18.57 16.57
C THR A 206 -19.12 19.40 17.69
N GLY A 207 -17.78 19.45 17.75
CA GLY A 207 -17.03 20.01 18.87
C GLY A 207 -16.97 19.07 20.09
N THR A 208 -17.26 17.78 19.91
CA THR A 208 -17.03 16.72 20.90
C THR A 208 -16.25 15.59 20.24
N ALA A 209 -15.09 15.23 20.80
CA ALA A 209 -14.21 14.20 20.27
C ALA A 209 -14.74 12.83 20.70
N ASP A 210 -15.59 12.24 19.87
CA ASP A 210 -16.16 10.92 20.09
C ASP A 210 -15.30 9.81 19.44
N ALA A 211 -15.79 8.57 19.50
CA ALA A 211 -15.11 7.43 18.89
C ALA A 211 -14.93 7.60 17.37
N ALA A 212 -15.89 8.24 16.68
CA ALA A 212 -15.78 8.50 15.25
C ALA A 212 -14.62 9.48 14.96
N THR A 213 -14.49 10.53 15.77
CA THR A 213 -13.38 11.49 15.70
C THR A 213 -12.03 10.80 15.90
N MET A 214 -11.90 9.95 16.91
CA MET A 214 -10.64 9.24 17.17
C MET A 214 -10.32 8.20 16.10
N ASN A 215 -11.32 7.50 15.57
CA ASN A 215 -11.13 6.58 14.44
C ASN A 215 -10.68 7.31 13.18
N ALA A 216 -11.25 8.48 12.90
CA ALA A 216 -10.84 9.33 11.79
C ALA A 216 -9.40 9.82 11.95
N LEU A 217 -8.99 10.24 13.16
CA LEU A 217 -7.59 10.57 13.44
C LEU A 217 -6.66 9.38 13.17
N ASN A 218 -6.99 8.21 13.71
CA ASN A 218 -6.20 6.99 13.52
C ASN A 218 -6.11 6.60 12.04
N ALA A 219 -7.18 6.80 11.27
CA ALA A 219 -7.22 6.53 9.83
C ALA A 219 -6.31 7.48 9.05
N VAL A 220 -6.32 8.78 9.39
CA VAL A 220 -5.40 9.76 8.78
C VAL A 220 -3.95 9.42 9.14
N GLN A 221 -3.64 9.21 10.42
CA GLN A 221 -2.28 8.89 10.87
C GLN A 221 -1.76 7.62 10.18
N SER A 222 -2.53 6.52 10.24
CA SER A 222 -2.11 5.27 9.60
C SER A 222 -2.07 5.35 8.07
N GLY A 223 -2.94 6.15 7.44
CA GLY A 223 -2.93 6.43 6.01
C GLY A 223 -1.60 7.01 5.53
N PHE A 224 -0.98 7.87 6.34
CA PHE A 224 0.32 8.49 6.07
C PHE A 224 1.53 7.79 6.71
N GLY A 225 1.34 6.58 7.27
CA GLY A 225 2.44 5.86 7.93
C GLY A 225 2.90 6.50 9.24
N LEU A 226 2.12 7.44 9.80
CA LEU A 226 2.42 8.09 11.07
C LEU A 226 2.07 7.16 12.24
N LYS A 227 2.76 7.36 13.37
CA LYS A 227 2.43 6.68 14.62
C LYS A 227 1.00 7.04 15.05
N VAL A 228 0.15 6.03 15.20
CA VAL A 228 -1.22 6.21 15.69
C VAL A 228 -1.19 6.59 17.17
N THR A 229 -1.81 7.72 17.53
CA THR A 229 -1.86 8.23 18.91
C THR A 229 -3.30 8.35 19.39
N PRO A 230 -3.57 8.10 20.69
CA PRO A 230 -4.92 8.23 21.25
C PRO A 230 -5.36 9.69 21.48
N GLN A 231 -4.52 10.65 21.09
CA GLN A 231 -4.73 12.09 21.26
C GLN A 231 -3.94 12.86 20.20
N LEU A 232 -4.36 14.11 19.96
CA LEU A 232 -3.70 15.04 19.05
C LEU A 232 -3.28 16.31 19.80
N ASP A 233 -1.98 16.53 19.89
CA ASP A 233 -1.38 17.76 20.43
C ASP A 233 -0.89 18.68 19.31
N ALA A 234 -0.22 19.78 19.66
CA ALA A 234 0.29 20.73 18.67
C ALA A 234 1.32 20.10 17.73
N LYS A 235 2.21 19.24 18.26
CA LYS A 235 3.25 18.58 17.46
C LYS A 235 2.62 17.63 16.45
N GLY A 236 1.75 16.73 16.92
CA GLY A 236 1.03 15.82 16.03
C GLY A 236 0.15 16.56 15.02
N TYR A 237 -0.41 17.72 15.38
CA TYR A 237 -1.17 18.54 14.43
C TYR A 237 -0.27 19.18 13.37
N ALA A 238 0.89 19.71 13.75
CA ALA A 238 1.88 20.24 12.81
C ALA A 238 2.38 19.17 11.85
N GLU A 239 2.62 17.96 12.34
CA GLU A 239 3.01 16.81 11.51
C GLU A 239 1.99 16.54 10.41
N LEU A 240 0.68 16.73 10.64
CA LEU A 240 -0.37 16.52 9.63
C LEU A 240 -0.41 17.60 8.55
N MET A 241 0.05 18.82 8.82
CA MET A 241 -0.19 19.96 7.91
C MET A 241 0.48 19.82 6.54
N PRO A 242 1.75 19.38 6.44
CA PRO A 242 2.37 19.07 5.14
C PRO A 242 1.55 18.09 4.30
N MET A 243 1.01 17.04 4.92
CA MET A 243 0.19 16.06 4.19
C MET A 243 -1.14 16.62 3.72
N LEU A 244 -1.76 17.48 4.53
CA LEU A 244 -2.98 18.17 4.11
C LEU A 244 -2.71 19.08 2.92
N LEU A 245 -1.55 19.75 2.91
CA LEU A 245 -1.12 20.57 1.78
C LEU A 245 -0.92 19.69 0.54
N MET A 246 -0.17 18.59 0.62
CA MET A 246 0.00 17.64 -0.51
C MET A 246 -1.36 17.13 -1.04
N LEU A 247 -2.33 16.91 -0.16
CA LEU A 247 -3.67 16.48 -0.55
C LEU A 247 -4.42 17.57 -1.34
N LYS A 248 -4.34 18.82 -0.87
CA LYS A 248 -5.14 19.96 -1.37
C LYS A 248 -4.49 20.77 -2.50
N ASP A 249 -3.18 20.91 -2.47
CA ASP A 249 -2.38 21.69 -3.41
C ASP A 249 -1.00 21.03 -3.59
N GLU A 250 -0.95 20.04 -4.49
CA GLU A 250 0.26 19.28 -4.79
C GLU A 250 1.39 20.18 -5.30
N GLN A 251 1.08 21.23 -6.08
CA GLN A 251 2.09 22.14 -6.62
C GLN A 251 2.75 22.97 -5.51
N ALA A 252 1.95 23.48 -4.57
CA ALA A 252 2.49 24.20 -3.42
C ALA A 252 3.32 23.27 -2.52
N ALA A 253 2.91 22.01 -2.35
CA ALA A 253 3.69 21.03 -1.61
C ALA A 253 5.01 20.67 -2.29
N ASP A 254 5.02 20.44 -3.61
CA ASP A 254 6.24 20.18 -4.39
C ASP A 254 7.23 21.33 -4.19
N ALA A 255 6.76 22.58 -4.28
CA ALA A 255 7.60 23.77 -4.14
C ALA A 255 8.19 23.97 -2.74
N LEU A 256 7.56 23.43 -1.70
CA LEU A 256 8.02 23.56 -0.31
C LEU A 256 8.91 22.40 0.13
N PHE A 257 8.59 21.17 -0.28
CA PHE A 257 9.10 19.97 0.39
C PHE A 257 9.90 19.01 -0.47
N GLU A 258 9.84 19.12 -1.80
CA GLU A 258 10.49 18.12 -2.69
C GLU A 258 11.99 18.00 -2.41
N ASP A 259 12.68 19.13 -2.27
CA ASP A 259 14.12 19.18 -1.98
C ASP A 259 14.45 18.94 -0.48
N GLU A 260 13.52 19.28 0.42
CA GLU A 260 13.76 19.24 1.88
C GLU A 260 13.60 17.83 2.46
N LEU A 261 12.54 17.11 2.04
CA LEU A 261 12.18 15.81 2.61
C LEU A 261 12.68 14.62 1.78
N GLY A 262 13.17 14.84 0.55
CA GLY A 262 13.75 13.79 -0.30
C GLY A 262 12.85 12.55 -0.44
N ASP A 263 13.37 11.39 -0.05
CA ASP A 263 12.65 10.11 -0.13
C ASP A 263 11.37 10.09 0.72
N GLU A 264 11.35 10.76 1.87
CA GLU A 264 10.16 10.87 2.71
C GLU A 264 9.07 11.69 2.01
N TYR A 265 9.44 12.68 1.19
CA TYR A 265 8.49 13.43 0.36
C TYR A 265 7.72 12.49 -0.57
N LEU A 266 8.45 11.66 -1.32
CA LEU A 266 7.88 10.72 -2.27
C LEU A 266 6.98 9.70 -1.57
N TYR A 267 7.38 9.21 -0.39
CA TYR A 267 6.54 8.33 0.42
C TYR A 267 5.23 9.00 0.83
N ARG A 268 5.27 10.23 1.35
CA ARG A 268 4.07 10.97 1.76
C ARG A 268 3.17 11.31 0.56
N LYS A 269 3.76 11.65 -0.58
CA LYS A 269 3.05 11.85 -1.86
C LYS A 269 2.37 10.56 -2.35
N ALA A 270 3.04 9.42 -2.20
CA ALA A 270 2.45 8.10 -2.50
C ALA A 270 1.23 7.79 -1.60
N CYS A 271 1.29 8.10 -0.30
CA CYS A 271 0.14 8.02 0.59
C CYS A 271 -1.04 8.88 0.10
N VAL A 272 -0.77 10.11 -0.36
CA VAL A 272 -1.81 10.98 -0.96
C VAL A 272 -2.43 10.34 -2.19
N PHE A 273 -1.61 9.82 -3.12
CA PHE A 273 -2.12 9.13 -4.31
C PHE A 273 -3.00 7.93 -3.94
N TYR A 274 -2.57 7.13 -2.96
CA TYR A 274 -3.33 5.99 -2.48
C TYR A 274 -4.72 6.40 -1.95
N MET A 275 -4.80 7.45 -1.13
CA MET A 275 -6.08 7.94 -0.61
C MET A 275 -6.98 8.58 -1.68
N LYS A 276 -6.40 9.16 -2.74
CA LYS A 276 -7.15 9.66 -3.90
C LYS A 276 -7.64 8.53 -4.83
N GLY A 277 -7.22 7.28 -4.59
CA GLY A 277 -7.53 6.13 -5.44
C GLY A 277 -6.64 6.02 -6.68
N TYR A 278 -5.54 6.77 -6.74
CA TYR A 278 -4.51 6.67 -7.77
C TYR A 278 -3.48 5.60 -7.38
N TYR A 279 -3.91 4.33 -7.36
CA TYR A 279 -3.08 3.24 -6.84
C TYR A 279 -1.86 2.91 -7.71
N GLY A 280 -1.91 3.12 -9.02
CA GLY A 280 -0.77 2.88 -9.91
C GLY A 280 0.31 3.94 -9.70
N ARG A 281 -0.09 5.21 -9.58
CA ARG A 281 0.83 6.30 -9.23
C ARG A 281 1.38 6.15 -7.81
N ALA A 282 0.54 5.72 -6.87
CA ALA A 282 0.96 5.43 -5.50
C ALA A 282 2.02 4.32 -5.47
N LYS A 283 1.80 3.21 -6.20
CA LYS A 283 2.77 2.11 -6.33
C LYS A 283 4.13 2.62 -6.77
N GLU A 284 4.19 3.39 -7.86
CA GLU A 284 5.47 3.88 -8.37
C GLU A 284 6.13 4.85 -7.40
N ALA A 285 5.36 5.78 -6.81
CA ALA A 285 5.89 6.71 -5.82
C ALA A 285 6.43 6.00 -4.56
N PHE A 286 5.76 4.95 -4.06
CA PHE A 286 6.27 4.13 -2.97
C PHE A 286 7.56 3.38 -3.37
N ARG A 287 7.62 2.80 -4.58
CA ARG A 287 8.84 2.13 -5.06
C ARG A 287 10.02 3.08 -5.15
N TYR A 288 9.81 4.26 -5.71
CA TYR A 288 10.87 5.26 -5.87
C TYR A 288 11.29 5.87 -4.54
N SER A 289 10.40 5.94 -3.54
CA SER A 289 10.77 6.48 -2.24
C SER A 289 11.74 5.56 -1.48
N GLY A 290 11.60 4.24 -1.59
CA GLY A 290 12.44 3.31 -0.82
C GLY A 290 12.34 3.46 0.71
N TYR A 291 11.38 4.26 1.20
CA TYR A 291 11.30 4.71 2.59
C TYR A 291 10.21 3.98 3.38
N GLY A 292 10.48 3.69 4.66
CA GLY A 292 9.49 3.12 5.58
C GLY A 292 8.97 1.74 5.17
N ASP A 293 7.65 1.55 5.19
CA ASP A 293 6.95 0.30 4.87
C ASP A 293 6.57 0.19 3.37
N TRP A 294 7.32 0.86 2.49
CA TRP A 294 6.94 1.03 1.07
C TRP A 294 6.64 -0.29 0.34
N GLU A 295 7.36 -1.38 0.62
CA GLU A 295 7.10 -2.69 -0.02
C GLU A 295 5.70 -3.22 0.31
N ALA A 296 5.32 -3.13 1.59
CA ALA A 296 3.99 -3.51 2.04
C ALA A 296 2.93 -2.59 1.41
N ARG A 297 3.21 -1.29 1.30
CA ARG A 297 2.29 -0.31 0.66
C ARG A 297 2.14 -0.56 -0.84
N VAL A 298 3.20 -0.92 -1.54
CA VAL A 298 3.18 -1.32 -2.96
C VAL A 298 2.27 -2.53 -3.17
N ALA A 299 2.37 -3.54 -2.30
CA ALA A 299 1.53 -4.72 -2.38
C ALA A 299 0.03 -4.39 -2.23
N LEU A 300 -0.32 -3.39 -1.40
CA LEU A 300 -1.68 -2.92 -1.20
C LEU A 300 -2.24 -2.12 -2.38
N CYS A 301 -1.39 -1.59 -3.25
CA CYS A 301 -1.84 -0.81 -4.41
C CYS A 301 -2.53 -1.69 -5.47
N ALA A 302 -2.12 -2.95 -5.61
CA ALA A 302 -2.79 -3.88 -6.52
C ALA A 302 -4.21 -4.20 -6.03
N GLN A 303 -5.19 -3.86 -6.85
CA GLN A 303 -6.60 -4.10 -6.58
C GLN A 303 -7.08 -5.40 -7.23
N SER A 304 -8.09 -6.02 -6.63
CA SER A 304 -8.80 -7.13 -7.27
C SER A 304 -9.44 -6.66 -8.58
N TRP A 305 -9.37 -7.51 -9.60
CA TRP A 305 -10.09 -7.25 -10.85
C TRP A 305 -11.59 -7.07 -10.59
N PRO A 306 -12.23 -6.04 -11.18
CA PRO A 306 -13.67 -5.92 -11.13
C PRO A 306 -14.32 -7.04 -11.97
N LYS A 307 -15.63 -7.19 -11.84
CA LYS A 307 -16.37 -8.14 -12.67
C LYS A 307 -16.36 -7.68 -14.13
N THR A 308 -16.23 -8.63 -15.05
CA THR A 308 -16.40 -8.37 -16.50
C THR A 308 -17.73 -7.69 -16.78
N GLY A 309 -17.70 -6.55 -17.47
CA GLY A 309 -18.88 -5.73 -17.78
C GLY A 309 -18.59 -4.23 -17.89
N GLU A 310 -19.67 -3.43 -17.92
CA GLU A 310 -19.61 -1.96 -17.85
C GLU A 310 -19.30 -1.52 -16.41
N LEU A 311 -18.29 -0.66 -16.23
CA LEU A 311 -17.95 -0.08 -14.93
C LEU A 311 -18.54 1.32 -14.77
N TYR A 312 -18.37 2.17 -15.79
CA TYR A 312 -18.86 3.54 -15.79
C TYR A 312 -19.80 3.84 -16.97
N ARG A 313 -20.80 4.69 -16.67
CA ARG A 313 -21.74 5.26 -17.64
C ARG A 313 -21.91 6.75 -17.42
N ASN A 314 -21.61 7.53 -18.46
CA ASN A 314 -21.98 8.95 -18.51
C ASN A 314 -23.43 9.13 -18.97
N ASP A 315 -24.30 9.58 -18.08
CA ASP A 315 -25.72 9.84 -18.35
C ASP A 315 -25.96 11.05 -19.26
N ALA A 316 -25.00 11.98 -19.37
CA ALA A 316 -25.08 13.10 -20.31
C ALA A 316 -24.98 12.63 -21.78
N VAL A 317 -24.32 11.49 -22.02
CA VAL A 317 -24.24 10.84 -23.34
C VAL A 317 -25.45 9.90 -23.51
N SER A 318 -26.60 10.52 -23.80
CA SER A 318 -27.91 9.85 -23.90
C SER A 318 -28.49 9.90 -25.32
N GLY A 319 -29.39 8.96 -25.65
CA GLY A 319 -29.98 8.85 -26.98
C GLY A 319 -30.48 7.44 -27.29
N SER A 320 -30.89 7.21 -28.55
CA SER A 320 -31.31 5.87 -29.00
C SER A 320 -30.13 4.91 -28.97
N ALA A 321 -30.24 3.89 -28.11
CA ALA A 321 -29.14 2.99 -27.82
C ALA A 321 -28.92 1.95 -28.92
N THR A 322 -27.65 1.75 -29.26
CA THR A 322 -27.09 0.62 -30.01
C THR A 322 -26.25 -0.21 -29.04
N GLU A 323 -26.11 -1.51 -29.30
CA GLU A 323 -25.27 -2.40 -28.48
C GLU A 323 -23.88 -2.51 -29.07
N LEU A 324 -22.86 -2.36 -28.21
CA LEU A 324 -21.47 -2.63 -28.51
C LEU A 324 -20.99 -3.78 -27.63
N HIS A 325 -20.53 -4.83 -28.29
CA HIS A 325 -19.92 -6.00 -27.68
C HIS A 325 -18.43 -5.91 -27.90
N VAL A 326 -17.64 -6.05 -26.84
CA VAL A 326 -16.19 -6.19 -26.95
C VAL A 326 -15.80 -7.55 -26.40
N LYS A 327 -15.17 -8.34 -27.27
CA LYS A 327 -14.66 -9.67 -26.96
C LYS A 327 -13.15 -9.61 -26.87
N PHE A 328 -12.60 -10.20 -25.83
CA PHE A 328 -11.16 -10.26 -25.62
C PHE A 328 -10.73 -11.72 -25.55
N ASN A 329 -9.85 -12.11 -26.46
CA ASN A 329 -9.27 -13.44 -26.50
C ASN A 329 -7.82 -13.34 -26.01
N SER A 330 -7.57 -13.67 -24.75
CA SER A 330 -6.24 -13.53 -24.13
C SER A 330 -5.99 -14.64 -23.11
N TYR A 331 -4.81 -14.63 -22.50
CA TYR A 331 -4.47 -15.51 -21.40
C TYR A 331 -5.29 -15.18 -20.15
N ASP A 332 -5.56 -16.20 -19.32
CA ASP A 332 -6.37 -16.06 -18.10
C ASP A 332 -5.77 -15.10 -17.07
N ASN A 333 -4.48 -14.77 -17.17
CA ASN A 333 -3.77 -13.85 -16.28
C ASN A 333 -3.73 -12.39 -16.76
N LYS A 334 -4.38 -12.07 -17.88
CA LYS A 334 -4.47 -10.70 -18.39
C LYS A 334 -5.91 -10.22 -18.40
N ALA A 335 -6.08 -8.91 -18.24
CA ALA A 335 -7.36 -8.25 -18.41
C ALA A 335 -7.23 -7.11 -19.42
N ILE A 336 -8.38 -6.68 -19.95
CA ILE A 336 -8.50 -5.49 -20.79
C ILE A 336 -9.47 -4.51 -20.13
N PHE A 337 -9.11 -3.23 -20.17
CA PHE A 337 -9.95 -2.12 -19.76
C PHE A 337 -10.16 -1.20 -20.94
N ILE A 338 -11.41 -0.82 -21.19
CA ILE A 338 -11.81 -0.14 -22.41
C ILE A 338 -12.43 1.19 -22.01
N LYS A 339 -11.93 2.29 -22.58
CA LYS A 339 -12.52 3.63 -22.43
C LYS A 339 -13.10 4.08 -23.78
N ILE A 340 -14.35 4.50 -23.78
CA ILE A 340 -15.06 4.94 -24.98
C ILE A 340 -15.37 6.42 -24.85
N TYR A 341 -14.89 7.21 -25.80
CA TYR A 341 -15.07 8.65 -25.86
C TYR A 341 -15.90 9.05 -27.06
N THR A 342 -16.70 10.11 -26.93
CA THR A 342 -17.22 10.85 -28.09
C THR A 342 -16.08 11.59 -28.80
N THR A 343 -16.30 12.01 -30.04
CA THR A 343 -15.25 12.70 -30.84
C THR A 343 -14.85 14.08 -30.29
N ASP A 344 -15.63 14.65 -29.37
CA ASP A 344 -15.28 15.89 -28.65
C ASP A 344 -14.46 15.63 -27.37
N GLY A 345 -14.12 14.37 -27.09
CA GLY A 345 -13.31 13.98 -25.93
C GLY A 345 -14.11 13.67 -24.66
N THR A 346 -15.46 13.70 -24.70
CA THR A 346 -16.26 13.33 -23.52
C THR A 346 -16.22 11.82 -23.29
N LEU A 347 -15.80 11.38 -22.09
CA LEU A 347 -15.87 9.98 -21.69
C LEU A 347 -17.33 9.53 -21.63
N ALA A 348 -17.68 8.54 -22.45
CA ALA A 348 -19.03 8.00 -22.54
C ALA A 348 -19.20 6.75 -21.65
N ARG A 349 -18.30 5.76 -21.77
CA ARG A 349 -18.39 4.47 -21.06
C ARG A 349 -17.00 3.95 -20.70
N THR A 350 -16.94 3.14 -19.66
CA THR A 350 -15.79 2.25 -19.40
C THR A 350 -16.28 0.80 -19.26
N MET A 351 -15.44 -0.15 -19.66
CA MET A 351 -15.72 -1.57 -19.52
C MET A 351 -14.46 -2.32 -19.12
N PHE A 352 -14.63 -3.42 -18.39
CA PHE A 352 -13.55 -4.31 -17.99
C PHE A 352 -13.86 -5.74 -18.43
N ILE A 353 -12.83 -6.49 -18.84
CA ILE A 353 -12.90 -7.91 -19.15
C ILE A 353 -11.68 -8.59 -18.54
N GLY A 354 -11.89 -9.44 -17.53
CA GLY A 354 -10.82 -10.26 -16.94
C GLY A 354 -10.67 -11.58 -17.68
N GLY A 355 -9.43 -11.95 -18.02
CA GLY A 355 -9.13 -13.16 -18.80
C GLY A 355 -9.75 -13.11 -20.21
N THR A 356 -10.17 -14.27 -20.71
CA THR A 356 -10.98 -14.33 -21.94
C THR A 356 -12.46 -14.09 -21.62
N GLY A 357 -13.12 -13.22 -22.39
CA GLY A 357 -14.53 -12.95 -22.17
C GLY A 357 -15.14 -11.89 -23.09
N GLU A 358 -16.32 -11.43 -22.71
CA GLU A 358 -17.10 -10.45 -23.43
C GLU A 358 -17.72 -9.44 -22.47
N ALA A 359 -17.53 -8.15 -22.74
CA ALA A 359 -18.29 -7.08 -22.11
C ALA A 359 -19.25 -6.45 -23.13
N VAL A 360 -20.42 -6.03 -22.64
CA VAL A 360 -21.47 -5.42 -23.45
C VAL A 360 -21.86 -4.08 -22.83
N THR A 361 -21.93 -3.04 -23.66
CA THR A 361 -22.45 -1.72 -23.29
C THR A 361 -23.50 -1.22 -24.27
N ARG A 362 -24.28 -0.23 -23.83
CA ARG A 362 -25.24 0.49 -24.65
C ARG A 362 -24.84 1.96 -24.78
N LEU A 363 -24.69 2.40 -26.03
CA LEU A 363 -24.30 3.74 -26.42
C LEU A 363 -25.33 4.33 -27.38
N PRO A 364 -25.56 5.65 -27.41
CA PRO A 364 -26.30 6.26 -28.50
C PRO A 364 -25.68 5.94 -29.87
N ALA A 365 -26.46 6.01 -30.94
CA ALA A 365 -25.88 6.05 -32.28
C ALA A 365 -25.00 7.31 -32.43
N GLY A 366 -23.80 7.17 -32.97
CA GLY A 366 -22.81 8.25 -33.00
C GLY A 366 -21.43 7.79 -33.45
N THR A 367 -20.47 8.71 -33.43
CA THR A 367 -19.06 8.42 -33.73
C THR A 367 -18.25 8.46 -32.43
N TYR A 368 -17.42 7.44 -32.23
CA TYR A 368 -16.69 7.23 -30.98
C TYR A 368 -15.22 6.91 -31.23
N VAL A 369 -14.37 7.32 -30.29
CA VAL A 369 -12.98 6.86 -30.15
C VAL A 369 -12.96 5.80 -29.06
N ILE A 370 -12.32 4.67 -29.33
CA ILE A 370 -12.21 3.57 -28.38
C ILE A 370 -10.73 3.38 -28.07
N LYS A 371 -10.40 3.46 -26.78
CA LYS A 371 -9.08 3.13 -26.26
C LYS A 371 -9.18 1.85 -25.46
N ASP A 372 -8.12 1.07 -25.47
CA ASP A 372 -7.98 -0.06 -24.58
C ASP A 372 -6.61 -0.11 -23.91
N GLY A 373 -6.60 -0.60 -22.68
CA GLY A 373 -5.42 -0.95 -21.91
C GLY A 373 -5.45 -2.43 -21.61
N THR A 374 -4.32 -3.10 -21.63
CA THR A 374 -4.16 -4.51 -21.27
C THR A 374 -3.07 -4.64 -20.22
N GLY A 375 -3.31 -5.44 -19.18
CA GLY A 375 -2.31 -5.71 -18.15
C GLY A 375 -2.67 -6.86 -17.22
N GLU A 376 -1.74 -7.17 -16.31
CA GLU A 376 -1.87 -8.26 -15.33
C GLU A 376 -2.39 -7.74 -13.99
N HIS A 377 -1.93 -6.55 -13.56
CA HIS A 377 -2.30 -5.94 -12.29
C HIS A 377 -3.25 -4.77 -12.48
N TRP A 378 -4.34 -4.74 -11.72
CA TRP A 378 -5.33 -3.66 -11.76
C TRP A 378 -5.10 -2.66 -10.63
N TYR A 379 -5.15 -1.38 -10.94
CA TYR A 379 -4.90 -0.28 -10.01
C TYR A 379 -6.06 0.72 -9.95
N GLY A 380 -7.28 0.28 -10.30
CA GLY A 380 -8.48 1.13 -10.34
C GLY A 380 -8.71 1.81 -11.69
N GLU A 381 -9.88 2.44 -11.88
CA GLU A 381 -10.25 3.01 -13.20
C GLU A 381 -9.38 4.20 -13.62
N GLU A 382 -8.86 4.96 -12.65
CA GLU A 382 -8.02 6.13 -12.90
C GLU A 382 -6.63 5.74 -13.42
N ASP A 383 -6.00 4.73 -12.79
CA ASP A 383 -4.64 4.30 -13.12
C ASP A 383 -4.58 3.02 -13.96
N SER A 384 -5.70 2.33 -14.13
CA SER A 384 -5.86 1.15 -14.98
C SER A 384 -4.86 0.05 -14.66
N PHE A 385 -3.87 -0.20 -15.53
CA PHE A 385 -2.85 -1.24 -15.36
C PHE A 385 -1.48 -0.68 -14.98
N GLY A 386 -1.39 0.61 -14.63
CA GLY A 386 -0.13 1.27 -14.28
C GLY A 386 0.81 1.42 -15.47
N GLU A 387 2.06 1.77 -15.22
CA GLU A 387 3.10 1.90 -16.26
C GLU A 387 3.46 0.59 -16.96
N ASP A 388 3.27 -0.54 -16.27
CA ASP A 388 3.50 -1.89 -16.79
C ASP A 388 2.41 -2.32 -17.80
N GLY A 389 1.32 -1.54 -17.90
CA GLY A 389 0.23 -1.76 -18.84
C GLY A 389 0.59 -1.44 -20.28
N TYR A 390 -0.12 -2.08 -21.21
CA TYR A 390 -0.03 -1.79 -22.64
C TYR A 390 -1.29 -1.06 -23.10
N TYR A 391 -1.15 0.14 -23.66
CA TYR A 391 -2.27 1.02 -23.98
C TYR A 391 -2.30 1.39 -25.46
N GLU A 392 -3.50 1.39 -26.04
CA GLU A 392 -3.72 1.63 -27.45
C GLU A 392 -5.00 2.44 -27.72
N ILE A 393 -5.02 3.11 -28.87
CA ILE A 393 -6.23 3.62 -29.51
C ILE A 393 -6.58 2.67 -30.65
N MET A 394 -7.81 2.16 -30.67
CA MET A 394 -8.29 1.31 -31.76
C MET A 394 -8.37 2.10 -33.05
N THR A 395 -7.88 1.50 -34.14
CA THR A 395 -7.97 2.05 -35.49
C THR A 395 -8.85 1.17 -36.38
N PHE A 396 -9.59 1.80 -37.28
CA PHE A 396 -10.55 1.18 -38.17
C PHE A 396 -10.14 1.40 -39.63
N SER A 397 -11.01 1.03 -40.58
CA SER A 397 -10.74 1.11 -42.02
C SER A 397 -10.05 2.41 -42.45
N GLY A 398 -8.91 2.28 -43.13
CA GLY A 398 -8.08 3.40 -43.56
C GLY A 398 -7.24 4.07 -42.46
N GLY A 399 -7.12 3.46 -41.28
CA GLY A 399 -6.36 3.99 -40.14
C GLY A 399 -7.14 5.01 -39.30
N ALA A 400 -8.47 5.08 -39.46
CA ALA A 400 -9.30 6.02 -38.71
C ALA A 400 -9.36 5.65 -37.22
N GLN A 401 -9.11 6.59 -36.31
CA GLN A 401 -9.18 6.38 -34.85
C GLN A 401 -10.61 6.48 -34.28
N SER A 402 -11.62 6.45 -35.14
CA SER A 402 -13.02 6.51 -34.70
C SER A 402 -13.90 5.58 -35.51
N VAL A 403 -14.97 5.13 -34.86
CA VAL A 403 -15.97 4.23 -35.42
C VAL A 403 -17.37 4.83 -35.29
N GLN A 404 -18.17 4.68 -36.34
CA GLN A 404 -19.58 5.08 -36.32
C GLN A 404 -20.46 3.91 -35.92
N LEU A 405 -21.14 4.02 -34.78
CA LEU A 405 -22.16 3.09 -34.34
C LEU A 405 -23.53 3.55 -34.84
N LYS A 406 -24.25 2.64 -35.52
CA LYS A 406 -25.54 2.95 -36.17
C LYS A 406 -26.71 2.46 -35.33
N SER A 407 -27.77 3.26 -35.25
CA SER A 407 -28.99 2.90 -34.52
C SER A 407 -29.58 1.57 -35.01
N GLY A 408 -29.96 0.71 -34.06
CA GLY A 408 -30.60 -0.58 -34.34
C GLY A 408 -29.63 -1.72 -34.71
N TYR A 409 -28.32 -1.50 -34.60
CA TYR A 409 -27.31 -2.54 -34.84
C TYR A 409 -26.74 -3.09 -33.52
N VAL A 410 -26.21 -4.30 -33.59
CA VAL A 410 -25.30 -4.85 -32.59
C VAL A 410 -23.92 -4.87 -33.22
N SER A 411 -23.01 -4.06 -32.71
CA SER A 411 -21.62 -4.01 -33.17
C SER A 411 -20.77 -4.91 -32.29
N THR A 412 -19.87 -5.70 -32.88
CA THR A 412 -18.95 -6.57 -32.13
C THR A 412 -17.52 -6.25 -32.53
N ILE A 413 -16.68 -5.94 -31.55
CA ILE A 413 -15.24 -5.81 -31.70
C ILE A 413 -14.62 -7.04 -31.04
N THR A 414 -13.72 -7.73 -31.74
CA THR A 414 -12.95 -8.83 -31.16
C THR A 414 -11.48 -8.46 -31.17
N VAL A 415 -10.88 -8.36 -29.99
CA VAL A 415 -9.48 -8.00 -29.78
C VAL A 415 -8.64 -9.27 -29.63
N ASN A 416 -7.38 -9.24 -30.09
CA ASN A 416 -6.42 -10.35 -30.06
C ASN A 416 -6.90 -11.63 -30.79
N VAL A 417 -7.34 -11.49 -32.05
CA VAL A 417 -7.70 -12.63 -32.90
C VAL A 417 -6.47 -13.23 -33.60
N GLN A 418 -6.33 -14.55 -33.58
CA GLN A 418 -5.25 -15.26 -34.30
C GLN A 418 -5.54 -15.40 -35.80
N GLU A 419 -6.82 -15.52 -36.18
CA GLU A 419 -7.26 -15.64 -37.55
C GLU A 419 -8.24 -14.51 -37.90
N HIS A 420 -7.97 -13.83 -39.01
CA HIS A 420 -8.83 -12.76 -39.51
C HIS A 420 -10.06 -13.36 -40.21
N ASP A 421 -11.27 -13.02 -39.76
CA ASP A 421 -12.49 -13.35 -40.50
C ASP A 421 -12.61 -12.45 -41.75
N PRO A 422 -12.51 -13.00 -42.97
CA PRO A 422 -12.56 -12.21 -44.20
C PRO A 422 -13.89 -11.48 -44.43
N ASN A 423 -14.92 -11.76 -43.64
CA ASN A 423 -16.22 -11.10 -43.71
C ASN A 423 -16.36 -9.95 -42.71
N THR A 424 -15.32 -9.64 -41.95
CA THR A 424 -15.30 -8.56 -40.96
C THR A 424 -14.33 -7.45 -41.36
N ASP A 425 -14.62 -6.22 -40.93
CA ASP A 425 -13.68 -5.11 -41.05
C ASP A 425 -12.52 -5.33 -40.08
N SER A 426 -11.29 -5.10 -40.56
CA SER A 426 -10.11 -5.18 -39.71
C SER A 426 -10.08 -4.03 -38.70
N VAL A 427 -9.75 -4.36 -37.45
CA VAL A 427 -9.42 -3.39 -36.40
C VAL A 427 -7.91 -3.46 -36.18
N GLY A 428 -7.24 -2.32 -36.27
CA GLY A 428 -5.84 -2.16 -35.90
C GLY A 428 -5.70 -1.37 -34.60
N SER A 429 -4.48 -0.96 -34.28
CA SER A 429 -4.18 -0.16 -33.10
C SER A 429 -3.11 0.90 -33.37
N ALA A 430 -3.09 1.93 -32.53
CA ALA A 430 -2.03 2.91 -32.43
C ALA A 430 -1.61 3.04 -30.97
N TRP A 431 -0.31 3.14 -30.71
CA TRP A 431 0.23 3.26 -29.35
C TRP A 431 -0.33 4.47 -28.61
N GLU A 432 -0.61 4.29 -27.32
CA GLU A 432 -1.03 5.32 -26.37
C GLU A 432 -0.15 5.25 -25.11
N SER A 433 0.11 6.40 -24.50
CA SER A 433 0.85 6.45 -23.23
C SER A 433 -0.10 6.21 -22.05
N TRP A 434 0.39 5.65 -20.93
CA TRP A 434 -0.43 5.52 -19.72
C TRP A 434 -1.06 6.85 -19.28
N ALA A 435 -0.29 7.95 -19.31
CA ALA A 435 -0.80 9.28 -18.98
C ALA A 435 -1.84 9.84 -19.97
N GLY A 436 -1.82 9.37 -21.22
CA GLY A 436 -2.77 9.76 -22.27
C GLY A 436 -4.02 8.89 -22.33
N PHE A 437 -4.01 7.73 -21.68
CA PHE A 437 -5.10 6.76 -21.63
C PHE A 437 -6.14 7.15 -20.57
#